data_AF-A0A0S1XBS8-F1
#
_entry.id   AF-A0A0S1XBS8-F1
#
_cell.length_a   1.000
_cell.length_b   1.000
_cell.length_c   1.000
_cell.angle_alpha   90.00
_cell.angle_beta   90.00
_cell.angle_gamma   90.00
#
_symmetry.space_group_name_H-M   'P 1'
#
loop_
_entity.id
_entity.type
_entity.pdbx_description
1 polymer ?
#
loop_
_entity_poly.entity_id
_entity_poly.type
_entity_poly.pdbx_seq_one_letter_code
_entity_poly.pdbx_strand_id
1 'polypeptide(L)'
;MPSETIKLTAKFKLKETPEGLDELFQTYREIVNFLITHAFENNVTSFYRLKKETYKGLRKEYPSLPSHYVYTACQMATAIFKSFRKRKKKGKAKGRPIFKKEVIMLDDHLFKLDLKNKTVKLSTPEGRIQLKFYPAKYHERFNDWKVGQALDC
;
A
#
# COMPACT_ATOMS: atom_id res chain seq x y z
N MET A 1 17.34 25.69 -12.02
CA MET A 1 17.69 24.32 -12.47
C MET A 1 16.59 23.39 -12.03
N PRO A 2 16.08 22.46 -12.86
CA PRO A 2 15.10 21.50 -12.41
C PRO A 2 15.77 20.55 -11.40
N SER A 3 15.24 20.47 -10.18
CA SER A 3 15.68 19.51 -9.18
C SER A 3 15.14 18.13 -9.55
N GLU A 4 16.02 17.24 -10.02
CA GLU A 4 15.64 15.85 -10.26
C GLU A 4 15.39 15.15 -8.93
N THR A 5 14.16 14.68 -8.73
CA THR A 5 13.81 13.89 -7.54
C THR A 5 14.08 12.41 -7.83
N ILE A 6 15.14 11.87 -7.22
CA ILE A 6 15.45 10.44 -7.29
C ILE A 6 14.60 9.67 -6.27
N LYS A 7 13.91 8.62 -6.71
CA LYS A 7 13.14 7.72 -5.84
C LYS A 7 13.78 6.32 -5.86
N LEU A 8 14.14 5.83 -4.69
CA LEU A 8 14.71 4.49 -4.50
C LEU A 8 13.85 3.68 -3.52
N THR A 9 13.74 2.38 -3.77
CA THR A 9 13.06 1.43 -2.88
C THR A 9 14.11 0.60 -2.15
N ALA A 10 14.12 0.67 -0.82
CA ALA A 10 14.96 -0.17 0.02
C ALA A 10 14.11 -1.28 0.66
N LYS A 11 14.65 -2.50 0.67
CA LYS A 11 14.03 -3.65 1.34
C LYS A 11 14.62 -3.81 2.73
N PHE A 12 13.78 -3.92 3.74
CA PHE A 12 14.18 -4.16 5.12
C PHE A 12 13.65 -5.52 5.56
N LYS A 13 14.53 -6.38 6.09
CA LYS A 13 14.13 -7.69 6.61
C LYS A 13 13.74 -7.53 8.07
N LEU A 14 12.48 -7.79 8.40
CA LEU A 14 12.00 -7.80 9.79
C LEU A 14 12.71 -8.92 10.57
N LYS A 15 12.97 -8.66 11.85
CA LYS A 15 13.58 -9.64 12.76
C LYS A 15 12.58 -10.67 13.27
N GLU A 16 11.33 -10.24 13.39
CA GLU A 16 10.22 -10.99 13.94
C GLU A 16 9.08 -10.94 12.93
N THR A 17 8.34 -12.05 12.81
CA THR A 17 7.09 -12.08 12.06
C THR A 17 6.03 -11.44 12.95
N PRO A 18 5.37 -10.35 12.52
CA PRO A 18 4.41 -9.69 13.39
C PRO A 18 3.14 -10.54 13.50
N GLU A 19 2.78 -10.96 14.72
CA GLU A 19 1.52 -11.63 14.98
C GLU A 19 0.33 -10.69 14.68
N GLY A 20 -0.73 -11.22 14.05
CA GLY A 20 -1.96 -10.46 13.75
C GLY A 20 -1.93 -9.65 12.45
N LEU A 21 -0.84 -9.62 11.67
CA LEU A 21 -0.84 -8.96 10.37
C LEU A 21 -1.57 -9.74 9.27
N ASP A 22 -1.72 -11.04 9.42
CA ASP A 22 -2.37 -11.88 8.40
C ASP A 22 -3.80 -11.42 8.12
N GLU A 23 -4.57 -11.07 9.16
CA GLU A 23 -5.92 -10.52 9.04
C GLU A 23 -5.93 -9.17 8.33
N LEU A 24 -4.91 -8.33 8.58
CA LEU A 24 -4.76 -7.04 7.91
C LEU A 24 -4.41 -7.21 6.42
N PHE A 25 -3.52 -8.15 6.08
CA PHE A 25 -3.22 -8.48 4.68
C PHE A 25 -4.45 -8.99 3.94
N GLN A 26 -5.21 -9.88 4.58
CA GLN A 26 -6.46 -10.42 4.05
C GLN A 26 -7.49 -9.31 3.80
N THR A 27 -7.77 -8.50 4.83
CA THR A 27 -8.70 -7.36 4.77
C THR A 27 -8.29 -6.39 3.66
N TYR A 28 -7.01 -6.04 3.58
CA TYR A 28 -6.50 -5.14 2.55
C TYR A 28 -6.68 -5.71 1.15
N ARG A 29 -6.39 -7.00 0.95
CA ARG A 29 -6.58 -7.70 -0.32
C ARG A 29 -8.04 -7.71 -0.75
N GLU A 30 -8.97 -7.91 0.18
CA GLU A 30 -10.41 -7.85 -0.07
C GLU A 30 -10.85 -6.46 -0.51
N ILE A 31 -10.45 -5.43 0.24
CA ILE A 31 -10.74 -4.03 -0.10
C ILE A 31 -10.17 -3.67 -1.48
N VAL A 32 -8.92 -4.06 -1.79
CA VAL A 32 -8.31 -3.81 -3.10
C VAL A 32 -9.08 -4.49 -4.23
N ASN A 33 -9.51 -5.75 -4.06
CA ASN A 33 -10.29 -6.45 -5.08
C ASN A 33 -11.70 -5.89 -5.27
N PHE A 34 -12.35 -5.47 -4.19
CA PHE A 34 -13.61 -4.73 -4.24
C PHE A 34 -13.44 -3.43 -5.07
N LEU A 35 -12.40 -2.66 -4.76
CA LEU A 35 -12.09 -1.40 -5.46
C LEU A 35 -11.71 -1.61 -6.93
N ILE A 36 -10.98 -2.68 -7.25
CA ILE A 36 -10.66 -3.06 -8.63
C ILE A 36 -11.94 -3.39 -9.40
N THR A 37 -12.86 -4.12 -8.76
CA THR A 37 -14.14 -4.49 -9.35
C THR A 37 -14.96 -3.25 -9.67
N HIS A 38 -15.13 -2.35 -8.69
CA HIS A 38 -15.82 -1.08 -8.87
C HIS A 38 -15.18 -0.23 -9.98
N ALA A 39 -13.84 -0.14 -9.99
CA ALA A 39 -13.11 0.61 -11.01
C ALA A 39 -13.27 0.01 -12.42
N PHE A 40 -13.31 -1.31 -12.54
CA PHE A 40 -13.48 -2.02 -13.80
C PHE A 40 -14.88 -1.82 -14.38
N GLU A 41 -15.92 -2.01 -13.56
CA GLU A 41 -17.33 -1.89 -13.96
C GLU A 41 -17.70 -0.45 -14.32
N ASN A 42 -17.21 0.51 -13.54
CA ASN A 42 -17.52 1.94 -13.71
C ASN A 42 -16.48 2.71 -14.55
N ASN A 43 -15.47 2.01 -15.10
CA ASN A 43 -14.36 2.59 -15.85
C ASN A 43 -13.61 3.74 -15.13
N VAL A 44 -13.48 3.66 -13.80
CA VAL A 44 -12.86 4.71 -12.98
C VAL A 44 -11.34 4.59 -12.99
N THR A 45 -10.65 5.58 -13.55
CA THR A 45 -9.17 5.67 -13.48
C THR A 45 -8.63 6.76 -12.56
N SER A 46 -9.49 7.61 -12.03
CA SER A 46 -9.07 8.66 -11.10
C SER A 46 -9.12 8.12 -9.68
N PHE A 47 -7.99 8.23 -8.97
CA PHE A 47 -7.89 7.91 -7.55
C PHE A 47 -8.92 8.70 -6.73
N TYR A 48 -9.01 10.01 -6.97
CA TYR A 48 -9.94 10.88 -6.25
C TYR A 48 -11.40 10.48 -6.49
N ARG A 49 -11.75 10.11 -7.73
CA ARG A 49 -13.10 9.66 -8.05
C ARG A 49 -13.42 8.33 -7.37
N LEU A 50 -12.51 7.35 -7.46
CA LEU A 50 -12.70 6.05 -6.82
C LEU A 50 -12.90 6.21 -5.32
N LYS A 51 -12.04 6.99 -4.67
CA LYS A 51 -12.17 7.31 -3.23
C LYS A 51 -13.50 7.99 -2.92
N LYS A 52 -13.90 9.00 -3.69
CA LYS A 52 -15.16 9.73 -3.47
C LYS A 52 -16.37 8.79 -3.50
N GLU A 53 -16.37 7.82 -4.41
CA GLU A 53 -17.48 6.88 -4.59
C GLU A 53 -17.53 5.79 -3.51
N THR A 54 -16.39 5.30 -3.02
CA THR A 54 -16.35 4.09 -2.16
C THR A 54 -16.00 4.35 -0.70
N TYR A 55 -15.37 5.48 -0.37
CA TYR A 55 -14.79 5.72 0.96
C TYR A 55 -15.79 5.62 2.10
N LYS A 56 -16.99 6.21 1.96
CA LYS A 56 -18.00 6.17 3.01
C LYS A 56 -18.48 4.75 3.31
N GLY A 57 -18.66 3.93 2.27
CA GLY A 57 -19.04 2.52 2.41
C GLY A 57 -17.96 1.72 3.13
N LEU A 58 -16.72 1.83 2.66
CA LEU A 58 -15.58 1.14 3.26
C LEU A 58 -15.32 1.57 4.71
N ARG A 59 -15.53 2.84 5.06
CA ARG A 59 -15.41 3.30 6.45
C ARG A 59 -16.51 2.79 7.37
N LYS A 60 -17.69 2.49 6.83
CA LYS A 60 -18.79 1.88 7.59
C LYS A 60 -18.55 0.38 7.81
N GLU A 61 -18.04 -0.30 6.80
CA GLU A 61 -17.75 -1.74 6.83
C GLU A 61 -16.53 -2.07 7.69
N TYR A 62 -15.48 -1.23 7.62
CA TYR A 62 -14.23 -1.39 8.36
C TYR A 62 -13.96 -0.19 9.29
N PRO A 63 -14.72 -0.02 10.39
CA PRO A 63 -14.62 1.15 11.25
C PRO A 63 -13.29 1.23 12.02
N SER A 64 -12.75 0.09 12.45
CA SER A 64 -11.48 -0.05 13.19
C SER A 64 -10.23 0.16 12.33
N LEU A 65 -10.34 -0.09 11.01
CA LEU A 65 -9.21 0.05 10.10
C LEU A 65 -8.73 1.51 10.04
N PRO A 66 -7.43 1.81 10.15
CA PRO A 66 -6.95 3.16 9.95
C PRO A 66 -7.32 3.71 8.57
N SER A 67 -7.84 4.94 8.53
CA SER A 67 -8.45 5.52 7.32
C SER A 67 -7.51 5.48 6.10
N HIS A 68 -6.21 5.67 6.30
CA HIS A 68 -5.21 5.69 5.24
C HIS A 68 -5.04 4.34 4.52
N TYR A 69 -5.42 3.21 5.10
CA TYR A 69 -5.46 1.94 4.36
C TYR A 69 -6.46 2.00 3.20
N VAL A 70 -7.59 2.69 3.37
CA VAL A 70 -8.54 2.92 2.28
C VAL A 70 -7.92 3.80 1.18
N TYR A 71 -7.11 4.79 1.58
CA TYR A 71 -6.40 5.66 0.63
C TYR A 71 -5.39 4.86 -0.18
N THR A 72 -4.51 4.11 0.48
CA THR A 72 -3.50 3.34 -0.22
C THR A 72 -4.14 2.22 -1.05
N ALA A 73 -5.21 1.58 -0.58
CA ALA A 73 -5.96 0.59 -1.37
C ALA A 73 -6.56 1.19 -2.65
N CYS A 74 -7.14 2.39 -2.59
CA CYS A 74 -7.62 3.11 -3.77
C CYS A 74 -6.50 3.45 -4.76
N GLN A 75 -5.32 3.86 -4.25
CA GLN A 75 -4.15 4.09 -5.08
C GLN A 75 -3.69 2.80 -5.77
N MET A 76 -3.62 1.69 -5.04
CA MET A 76 -3.22 0.39 -5.59
C MET A 76 -4.22 -0.11 -6.64
N ALA A 77 -5.52 -0.09 -6.34
CA ALA A 77 -6.57 -0.50 -7.27
C ALA A 77 -6.53 0.31 -8.58
N THR A 78 -6.38 1.64 -8.49
CA THR A 78 -6.28 2.48 -9.69
C THR A 78 -5.00 2.24 -10.49
N ALA A 79 -3.87 1.97 -9.83
CA ALA A 79 -2.63 1.61 -10.51
C ALA A 79 -2.75 0.28 -11.28
N ILE A 80 -3.33 -0.74 -10.64
CA ILE A 80 -3.61 -2.05 -11.23
C ILE A 80 -4.54 -1.89 -12.43
N PHE A 81 -5.66 -1.17 -12.27
CA PHE A 81 -6.63 -0.98 -13.35
C PHE A 81 -6.03 -0.21 -14.54
N LYS A 82 -5.25 0.85 -14.30
CA LYS A 82 -4.53 1.56 -15.37
C LYS A 82 -3.56 0.66 -16.12
N SER A 83 -2.79 -0.16 -15.39
CA SER A 83 -1.85 -1.12 -15.99
C SER A 83 -2.60 -2.16 -16.83
N PHE A 84 -3.69 -2.70 -16.30
CA PHE A 84 -4.59 -3.61 -17.01
C PHE A 84 -5.11 -2.98 -18.31
N ARG A 85 -5.63 -1.74 -18.28
CA ARG A 85 -6.11 -1.03 -19.49
C ARG A 85 -5.01 -0.92 -20.55
N LYS A 86 -3.77 -0.56 -20.14
CA LYS A 86 -2.61 -0.49 -21.05
C LYS A 86 -2.29 -1.84 -21.68
N ARG A 87 -2.36 -2.94 -20.91
CA ARG A 87 -2.12 -4.30 -21.41
C ARG A 87 -3.25 -4.82 -22.30
N LYS A 88 -4.51 -4.52 -21.96
CA LYS A 88 -5.70 -4.89 -22.75
C LYS A 88 -5.65 -4.26 -24.14
N LYS A 89 -5.26 -2.98 -24.24
CA LYS A 89 -5.04 -2.29 -25.53
C LYS A 89 -3.99 -2.99 -26.43
N LYS A 90 -3.04 -3.70 -25.83
CA LYS A 90 -2.02 -4.49 -26.54
C LYS A 90 -2.42 -5.95 -26.80
N GLY A 91 -3.66 -6.33 -26.49
CA GLY A 91 -4.13 -7.73 -26.55
C GLY A 91 -3.54 -8.67 -25.49
N LYS A 92 -2.79 -8.14 -24.51
CA LYS A 92 -2.02 -8.92 -23.51
C LYS A 92 -2.74 -9.16 -22.18
N ALA A 93 -4.02 -8.81 -22.10
CA ALA A 93 -4.85 -9.01 -20.92
C ALA A 93 -6.32 -9.20 -21.34
N LYS A 94 -7.01 -10.14 -20.69
CA LYS A 94 -8.43 -10.44 -20.87
C LYS A 94 -9.11 -10.51 -19.50
N GLY A 95 -10.44 -10.41 -19.49
CA GLY A 95 -11.23 -10.46 -18.26
C GLY A 95 -11.01 -9.26 -17.32
N ARG A 96 -11.31 -9.46 -16.03
CA ARG A 96 -11.12 -8.48 -14.96
C ARG A 96 -9.82 -8.75 -14.21
N PRO A 97 -9.00 -7.74 -13.88
CA PRO A 97 -7.80 -7.95 -13.06
C PRO A 97 -8.19 -8.39 -11.65
N ILE A 98 -7.38 -9.26 -11.04
CA ILE A 98 -7.55 -9.75 -9.65
C ILE A 98 -6.22 -9.54 -8.93
N PHE A 99 -6.28 -8.98 -7.73
CA PHE A 99 -5.15 -8.81 -6.85
C PHE A 99 -5.00 -10.02 -5.93
N LYS A 100 -3.94 -10.82 -6.13
CA LYS A 100 -3.70 -12.07 -5.41
C LYS A 100 -2.55 -12.00 -4.40
N LYS A 101 -1.93 -10.84 -4.23
CA LYS A 101 -0.74 -10.70 -3.38
C LYS A 101 -1.14 -10.42 -1.94
N GLU A 102 -0.34 -10.91 -1.00
CA GLU A 102 -0.39 -10.54 0.42
C GLU A 102 0.58 -9.39 0.63
N VAL A 103 0.16 -8.22 0.17
CA VAL A 103 0.98 -7.00 0.22
C VAL A 103 0.09 -5.84 0.61
N ILE A 104 0.53 -5.06 1.61
CA ILE A 104 -0.08 -3.79 1.99
C ILE A 104 0.78 -2.64 1.51
N MET A 105 0.15 -1.57 1.03
CA MET A 105 0.84 -0.32 0.76
C MET A 105 0.67 0.63 1.94
N LEU A 106 1.81 1.12 2.42
CA LEU A 106 1.94 1.96 3.59
C LEU A 106 2.41 3.36 3.15
N ASP A 107 1.72 4.38 3.59
CA ASP A 107 2.13 5.78 3.43
C ASP A 107 2.69 6.33 4.75
N ASP A 108 3.07 7.61 4.72
CA ASP A 108 3.64 8.33 5.86
C ASP A 108 2.74 8.39 7.11
N HIS A 109 1.45 8.07 6.98
CA HIS A 109 0.51 8.00 8.10
C HIS A 109 0.43 6.59 8.69
N LEU A 110 0.63 5.57 7.85
CA LEU A 110 0.55 4.17 8.24
C LEU A 110 1.86 3.63 8.81
N PHE A 111 3.02 4.14 8.37
CA PHE A 111 4.30 3.69 8.88
C PHE A 111 5.30 4.82 9.16
N LYS A 112 6.22 4.56 10.09
CA LYS A 112 7.40 5.40 10.34
C LYS A 112 8.64 4.53 10.46
N LEU A 113 9.65 4.84 9.65
CA LEU A 113 10.95 4.18 9.69
C LEU A 113 11.91 4.96 10.58
N ASP A 114 12.55 4.28 11.52
CA ASP A 114 13.65 4.80 12.35
C ASP A 114 14.91 3.96 12.10
N LEU A 115 15.78 4.48 11.24
CA LEU A 115 17.04 3.83 10.86
C LEU A 115 18.04 3.78 12.02
N LYS A 116 18.04 4.79 12.90
CA LYS A 116 18.97 4.88 14.04
C LYS A 116 18.68 3.78 15.06
N ASN A 117 17.41 3.64 15.42
CA ASN A 117 16.96 2.62 16.36
C ASN A 117 16.66 1.27 15.70
N LYS A 118 16.76 1.18 14.37
CA LYS A 118 16.53 -0.03 13.56
C LYS A 118 15.11 -0.58 13.76
N THR A 119 14.14 0.33 13.84
CA THR A 119 12.74 0.02 14.09
C THR A 119 11.82 0.62 13.04
N VAL A 120 10.69 -0.04 12.80
CA VAL A 120 9.57 0.49 12.02
C VAL A 120 8.33 0.47 12.91
N LYS A 121 7.59 1.57 12.92
CA LYS A 121 6.29 1.65 13.58
C LYS A 121 5.22 1.50 12.51
N LEU A 122 4.29 0.59 12.72
CA LEU A 122 3.18 0.30 11.82
C LEU A 122 1.86 0.57 12.53
N SER A 123 0.89 1.17 11.84
CA SER A 123 -0.46 1.35 12.37
C SER A 123 -1.34 0.19 11.94
N THR A 124 -1.88 -0.56 12.88
CA THR A 124 -2.83 -1.66 12.67
C THR A 124 -4.21 -1.26 13.23
N PRO A 125 -5.27 -2.05 12.99
CA PRO A 125 -6.58 -1.81 13.63
C PRO A 125 -6.53 -1.85 15.16
N GLU A 126 -5.62 -2.62 15.75
CA GLU A 126 -5.46 -2.81 17.21
C GLU A 126 -4.56 -1.73 17.85
N GLY A 127 -3.88 -0.93 17.03
CA GLY A 127 -3.00 0.14 17.50
C GLY A 127 -1.68 0.19 16.74
N ARG A 128 -0.71 0.92 17.29
CA ARG A 128 0.63 0.99 16.67
C ARG A 128 1.54 -0.08 17.24
N ILE A 129 2.05 -0.94 16.36
CA ILE A 129 3.07 -1.92 16.69
C ILE A 129 4.45 -1.41 16.28
N GLN A 130 5.49 -1.81 17.02
CA GLN A 130 6.87 -1.49 16.72
C GLN A 130 7.64 -2.76 16.41
N LEU A 131 8.23 -2.81 15.22
CA LEU A 131 8.96 -3.97 14.71
C LEU A 131 10.43 -3.61 14.53
N LYS A 132 11.31 -4.57 14.81
CA LYS A 132 12.75 -4.42 14.56
C LYS A 132 13.10 -5.01 13.20
N PHE A 133 14.08 -4.44 12.51
CA PHE A 133 14.60 -5.00 11.27
C PHE A 133 16.13 -5.22 11.34
N TYR A 134 16.65 -6.06 10.45
CA TYR A 134 18.08 -6.22 10.25
C TYR A 134 18.61 -5.09 9.38
N PRO A 135 19.46 -4.19 9.92
CA PRO A 135 20.13 -3.18 9.11
C PRO A 135 21.23 -3.86 8.28
N ALA A 136 21.38 -3.42 7.04
CA ALA A 136 22.54 -3.70 6.19
C ALA A 136 23.33 -2.41 5.97
N LYS A 137 24.64 -2.50 5.69
CA LYS A 137 25.47 -1.33 5.34
C LYS A 137 24.87 -0.49 4.20
N TYR A 138 24.11 -1.12 3.30
CA TYR A 138 23.40 -0.42 2.23
C TYR A 138 22.34 0.57 2.76
N HIS A 139 21.70 0.26 3.89
CA HIS A 139 20.62 1.09 4.44
C HIS A 139 21.11 2.40 5.05
N GLU A 140 22.37 2.46 5.50
CA GLU A 140 22.98 3.66 6.09
C GLU A 140 23.03 4.84 5.11
N ARG A 141 23.02 4.54 3.80
CA ARG A 141 23.01 5.56 2.73
C ARG A 141 21.72 6.38 2.67
N PHE A 142 20.66 5.94 3.35
CA PHE A 142 19.34 6.58 3.33
C PHE A 142 19.01 7.36 4.60
N ASN A 143 19.97 7.56 5.51
CA ASN A 143 19.73 8.25 6.78
C ASN A 143 19.14 9.66 6.61
N ASP A 144 19.59 10.40 5.59
CA ASP A 144 19.13 11.77 5.32
C ASP A 144 17.99 11.85 4.29
N TRP A 145 17.46 10.70 3.86
CA TRP A 145 16.44 10.65 2.81
C TRP A 145 15.03 10.74 3.38
N LYS A 146 14.15 11.49 2.70
CA LYS A 146 12.74 11.54 3.07
C LYS A 146 12.05 10.23 2.70
N VAL A 147 11.41 9.61 3.69
CA VAL A 147 10.60 8.40 3.50
C VAL A 147 9.34 8.74 2.71
N GLY A 148 9.07 7.94 1.67
CA GLY A 148 7.88 8.07 0.83
C GLY A 148 6.81 7.04 1.18
N GLN A 149 6.68 6.01 0.33
CA GLN A 149 5.75 4.90 0.53
C GLN A 149 6.53 3.59 0.70
N ALA A 150 5.93 2.63 1.41
CA ALA A 150 6.45 1.29 1.53
C ALA A 150 5.42 0.25 1.05
N LEU A 151 5.92 -0.91 0.64
CA LEU A 151 5.13 -2.11 0.42
C LEU A 151 5.64 -3.13 1.44
N ASP A 152 4.76 -3.60 2.31
CA ASP A 152 5.07 -4.70 3.21
C ASP A 152 4.56 -5.99 2.56
N CYS A 153 5.42 -7.01 2.48
CA CYS A 153 5.26 -8.19 1.65
C CYS A 153 5.82 -9.45 2.29
#